data_AF-A0A939R6H9-F1
#
_entry.id   AF-A0A939R6H9-F1
#
_cell.length_a   1.000
_cell.length_b   1.000
_cell.length_c   1.000
_cell.angle_alpha   90.00
_cell.angle_beta   90.00
_cell.angle_gamma   90.00
#
_symmetry.space_group_name_H-M   'P 1'
#
loop_
_entity.id
_entity.type
_entity.pdbx_description
1 polymer ?
#
loop_
_entity_poly.entity_id
_entity_poly.type
_entity_poly.pdbx_seq_one_letter_code
_entity_poly.pdbx_strand_id
1 'polypeptide(L)'
;MPARIIKTFHNMGWDVVQIGLKHDLPVDDPIAIAEQVAKRMNRNIKLVYRNKYVYDKINNTLSEVEEFELIEIAKFTVDSSEDYLEMTVTNYQVNQILREMAELQKGPLKNDLSKRLLDDIQNQFELYEIEDEEIDIRIFRENVDLDVNEIGRWYKFGNAFYPKSPDREWLLNFRMKIYEQAMMFGCKEVIICADQGPTMEIYDHMDYSAEQLKQYTFSNQYYEDSNWLEPDEEEFWKSHARKIKFSSVFNNELQFKEEELVEIVYDDFKDLN
;
A
#
# COMPACT_ATOMS: atom_id res chain seq x y z
N MET A 1 -12.10 -25.99 13.94
CA MET A 1 -11.36 -25.79 12.68
C MET A 1 -10.57 -27.04 12.32
N PRO A 2 -10.82 -27.65 11.17
CA PRO A 2 -10.05 -28.76 10.62
C PRO A 2 -8.52 -28.51 10.58
N ALA A 3 -7.72 -29.56 10.78
CA ALA A 3 -6.25 -29.47 10.84
C ALA A 3 -5.58 -28.90 9.58
N ARG A 4 -6.20 -29.05 8.40
CA ARG A 4 -5.69 -28.52 7.12
C ARG A 4 -5.86 -26.99 7.05
N ILE A 5 -6.98 -26.47 7.55
CA ILE A 5 -7.25 -25.03 7.66
C ILE A 5 -6.24 -24.37 8.60
N ILE A 6 -5.91 -25.02 9.73
CA ILE A 6 -4.89 -24.53 10.65
C ILE A 6 -3.54 -24.39 9.97
N LYS A 7 -3.12 -25.36 9.14
CA LYS A 7 -1.83 -25.31 8.42
C LYS A 7 -1.80 -24.16 7.40
N THR A 8 -2.87 -23.96 6.63
CA THR A 8 -2.95 -22.89 5.63
C THR A 8 -3.02 -21.49 6.27
N PHE A 9 -3.72 -21.34 7.41
CA PHE A 9 -3.75 -20.08 8.18
C PHE A 9 -2.45 -19.76 8.91
N HIS A 10 -1.62 -20.77 9.25
CA HIS A 10 -0.31 -20.51 9.87
C HIS A 10 0.67 -19.87 8.88
N ASN A 11 0.41 -19.98 7.58
CA ASN A 11 1.21 -19.39 6.51
C ASN A 11 0.66 -18.03 6.03
N MET A 12 -0.48 -17.57 6.56
CA MET A 12 -0.95 -16.20 6.30
C MET A 12 -0.22 -15.24 7.23
N GLY A 13 0.11 -14.08 6.68
CA GLY A 13 1.08 -13.17 7.27
C GLY A 13 0.73 -12.59 8.63
N TRP A 14 1.73 -11.94 9.20
CA TRP A 14 1.57 -11.31 10.51
C TRP A 14 0.74 -10.03 10.40
N ASP A 15 0.79 -9.37 9.25
CA ASP A 15 0.31 -8.00 9.10
C ASP A 15 -0.95 -7.96 8.24
N VAL A 16 -1.82 -7.02 8.60
CA VAL A 16 -3.06 -6.74 7.91
C VAL A 16 -2.82 -5.50 7.08
N VAL A 17 -2.98 -5.62 5.77
CA VAL A 17 -2.81 -4.49 4.84
C VAL A 17 -4.16 -3.85 4.58
N GLN A 18 -4.19 -2.52 4.50
CA GLN A 18 -5.38 -1.76 4.11
C GLN A 18 -5.06 -0.86 2.92
N ILE A 19 -5.54 -1.26 1.75
CA ILE A 19 -5.31 -0.55 0.50
C ILE A 19 -6.50 0.37 0.26
N GLY A 20 -6.30 1.67 0.43
CA GLY A 20 -7.23 2.71 0.03
C GLY A 20 -7.27 2.86 -1.49
N LEU A 21 -8.46 2.97 -2.06
CA LEU A 21 -8.68 3.06 -3.49
C LEU A 21 -9.36 4.39 -3.86
N LYS A 22 -9.07 4.87 -5.08
CA LYS A 22 -9.71 6.04 -5.70
C LYS A 22 -9.56 7.32 -4.87
N HIS A 23 -8.36 7.56 -4.35
CA HIS A 23 -8.07 8.81 -3.67
C HIS A 23 -8.24 10.02 -4.60
N ASP A 24 -8.45 11.21 -4.03
CA ASP A 24 -8.60 12.46 -4.77
C ASP A 24 -7.39 13.39 -4.63
N LEU A 25 -6.27 12.88 -4.10
CA LEU A 25 -5.02 13.61 -3.95
C LEU A 25 -4.44 14.05 -5.32
N PRO A 26 -3.88 15.27 -5.42
CA PRO A 26 -3.28 15.79 -6.64
C PRO A 26 -1.85 15.25 -6.84
N VAL A 27 -1.71 13.95 -7.05
CA VAL A 27 -0.41 13.24 -7.10
C VAL A 27 0.56 13.73 -8.18
N ASP A 28 0.07 14.39 -9.22
CA ASP A 28 0.92 14.95 -10.30
C ASP A 28 1.65 16.25 -9.89
N ASP A 29 1.27 16.87 -8.76
CA ASP A 29 1.89 18.09 -8.24
C ASP A 29 2.39 17.87 -6.78
N PRO A 30 3.71 17.67 -6.59
CA PRO A 30 4.30 17.43 -5.28
C PRO A 30 4.00 18.51 -4.23
N ILE A 31 3.86 19.77 -4.65
CA ILE A 31 3.57 20.88 -3.75
C ILE A 31 2.10 20.83 -3.33
N ALA A 32 1.19 20.64 -4.30
CA ALA A 32 -0.24 20.59 -4.02
C ALA A 32 -0.62 19.39 -3.15
N ILE A 33 -0.01 18.21 -3.37
CA ILE A 33 -0.32 17.04 -2.55
C ILE A 33 0.20 17.21 -1.12
N ALA A 34 1.43 17.72 -0.94
CA ALA A 34 1.99 17.95 0.39
C ALA A 34 1.18 18.98 1.19
N GLU A 35 0.69 20.04 0.55
CA GLU A 35 -0.23 21.00 1.17
C GLU A 35 -1.55 20.34 1.59
N GLN A 36 -2.14 19.50 0.74
CA GLN A 36 -3.36 18.79 1.07
C GLN A 36 -3.17 17.78 2.20
N VAL A 37 -2.09 16.99 2.16
CA VAL A 37 -1.75 16.04 3.22
C VAL A 37 -1.55 16.76 4.55
N ALA A 38 -0.75 17.83 4.58
CA ALA A 38 -0.53 18.63 5.80
C ALA A 38 -1.86 19.11 6.41
N LYS A 39 -2.76 19.63 5.57
CA LYS A 39 -4.07 20.10 5.98
C LYS A 39 -4.98 18.97 6.48
N ARG A 40 -5.03 17.83 5.79
CA ARG A 40 -5.93 16.71 6.11
C ARG A 40 -5.47 15.94 7.35
N MET A 41 -4.16 15.74 7.50
CA MET A 41 -3.56 15.14 8.69
C MET A 41 -3.53 16.11 9.87
N ASN A 42 -3.67 17.42 9.61
CA ASN A 42 -3.43 18.49 10.58
C ASN A 42 -2.03 18.33 11.24
N ARG A 43 -1.01 18.08 10.42
CA ARG A 43 0.40 17.97 10.81
C ARG A 43 1.26 18.83 9.88
N ASN A 44 2.34 19.39 10.42
CA ASN A 44 3.32 20.08 9.58
C ASN A 44 4.05 19.04 8.72
N ILE A 45 4.23 19.35 7.43
CA ILE A 45 4.86 18.44 6.46
C ILE A 45 6.13 19.09 5.91
N LYS A 46 7.22 18.32 5.91
CA LYS A 46 8.43 18.64 5.17
C LYS A 46 8.49 17.75 3.94
N LEU A 47 8.35 18.37 2.77
CA LEU A 47 8.48 17.67 1.49
C LEU A 47 9.96 17.53 1.16
N VAL A 48 10.43 16.31 0.96
CA VAL A 48 11.84 15.99 0.77
C VAL A 48 12.04 15.03 -0.40
N TYR A 49 13.29 14.82 -0.81
CA TYR A 49 13.69 13.66 -1.61
C TYR A 49 14.95 13.03 -1.04
N ARG A 50 15.14 11.73 -1.29
CA ARG A 50 16.36 11.00 -0.90
C ARG A 50 17.44 11.20 -1.96
N ASN A 51 18.60 11.75 -1.56
CA ASN A 51 19.77 11.90 -2.42
C ASN A 51 20.56 10.58 -2.49
N LYS A 52 19.97 9.57 -3.12
CA LYS A 52 20.46 8.18 -3.19
C LYS A 52 21.48 7.93 -4.29
N TYR A 53 21.52 8.77 -5.33
CA TYR A 53 22.27 8.47 -6.55
C TYR A 53 23.30 9.52 -6.93
N VAL A 54 24.41 9.08 -7.52
CA VAL A 54 25.42 9.95 -8.12
C VAL A 54 25.48 9.66 -9.61
N TYR A 55 25.19 10.69 -10.41
CA TYR A 55 25.36 10.63 -11.86
C TYR A 55 26.71 11.23 -12.28
N ASP A 56 27.66 10.37 -12.68
CA ASP A 56 28.93 10.79 -13.26
C ASP A 56 28.72 11.13 -14.75
N LYS A 57 28.68 12.43 -15.03
CA LYS A 57 28.45 13.00 -16.36
C LYS A 57 29.60 12.75 -17.33
N ILE A 58 30.83 12.63 -16.83
CA ILE A 58 32.01 12.41 -17.66
C ILE A 58 32.00 10.97 -18.15
N ASN A 59 31.80 10.04 -17.22
CA ASN A 59 31.81 8.61 -17.51
C ASN A 59 30.47 8.10 -18.01
N ASN A 60 29.38 8.86 -17.87
CA ASN A 60 28.00 8.48 -18.18
C ASN A 60 27.59 7.20 -17.44
N THR A 61 27.74 7.23 -16.12
CA THR A 61 27.49 6.12 -15.19
C THR A 61 26.71 6.60 -13.98
N LEU A 62 25.90 5.71 -13.42
CA LEU A 62 25.09 5.91 -12.22
C LEU A 62 25.59 4.98 -11.11
N SER A 63 25.66 5.47 -9.88
CA SER A 63 25.96 4.68 -8.68
C SER A 63 25.10 5.12 -7.51
N GLU A 64 24.92 4.24 -6.52
CA GLU A 64 24.29 4.58 -5.24
C GLU A 64 25.30 5.22 -4.29
N VAL A 65 24.82 6.04 -3.36
CA VAL A 65 25.60 6.49 -2.20
C VAL A 65 25.46 5.49 -1.06
N GLU A 66 26.50 5.36 -0.23
CA GLU A 66 26.46 4.46 0.94
C GLU A 66 25.42 4.89 1.99
N GLU A 67 25.32 6.20 2.22
CA GLU A 67 24.32 6.82 3.11
C GLU A 67 23.67 7.98 2.35
N PHE A 68 22.34 7.99 2.30
CA PHE A 68 21.60 9.06 1.62
C PHE A 68 21.19 10.15 2.59
N GLU A 69 21.20 11.39 2.11
CA GLU A 69 20.64 12.54 2.81
C GLU A 69 19.22 12.81 2.33
N LEU A 70 18.38 13.35 3.22
CA LEU A 70 17.08 13.91 2.88
C LEU A 70 17.24 15.39 2.54
N ILE A 71 16.91 15.74 1.31
CA ILE A 71 17.02 17.12 0.82
C ILE A 71 15.63 17.74 0.77
N GLU A 72 15.48 18.87 1.45
CA GLU A 72 14.24 19.62 1.52
C GLU A 72 13.88 20.26 0.17
N ILE A 73 12.63 20.07 -0.24
CA ILE A 73 12.01 20.73 -1.39
C ILE A 73 11.14 21.90 -0.91
N ALA A 74 10.30 21.67 0.10
CA ALA A 74 9.36 22.64 0.64
C ALA A 74 8.90 22.28 2.07
N LYS A 75 8.31 23.26 2.76
CA LYS A 75 7.66 23.08 4.07
C LYS A 75 6.24 23.60 4.06
N PHE A 76 5.36 22.91 4.75
CA PHE A 76 3.96 23.26 4.94
C PHE A 76 3.62 23.23 6.42
N THR A 77 3.23 24.38 6.95
CA THR A 77 2.97 24.57 8.38
C THR A 77 1.49 24.82 8.60
N VAL A 78 0.85 23.99 9.42
CA VAL A 78 -0.56 24.06 9.79
C VAL A 78 -0.77 24.47 11.25
N ASP A 79 0.24 24.27 12.11
CA ASP A 79 0.22 24.71 13.51
C ASP A 79 1.57 25.31 13.95
N SER A 80 1.73 25.58 15.25
CA SER A 80 2.97 26.13 15.81
C SER A 80 3.97 25.07 16.28
N SER A 81 3.77 23.79 15.95
CA SER A 81 4.69 22.72 16.30
C SER A 81 5.98 22.84 15.50
N GLU A 82 7.12 22.51 16.12
CA GLU A 82 8.40 22.39 15.42
C GLU A 82 8.62 20.97 14.87
N ASP A 83 7.68 20.05 15.14
CA ASP A 83 7.68 18.70 14.61
C ASP A 83 7.13 18.67 13.19
N TYR A 84 7.88 18.05 12.27
CA TYR A 84 7.54 17.93 10.86
C TYR A 84 7.58 16.46 10.45
N LEU A 85 6.45 15.98 9.97
CA LEU A 85 6.38 14.68 9.33
C LEU A 85 6.99 14.78 7.93
N GLU A 86 7.85 13.84 7.59
CA GLU A 86 8.58 13.85 6.33
C GLU A 86 7.76 13.14 5.25
N MET A 87 7.55 13.85 4.14
CA MET A 87 6.90 13.30 2.95
C MET A 87 7.95 13.26 1.83
N THR A 88 8.33 12.06 1.41
CA THR A 88 9.36 11.85 0.40
C THR A 88 8.75 11.74 -0.98
N VAL A 89 9.25 12.51 -1.95
CA VAL A 89 8.98 12.30 -3.37
C VAL A 89 9.96 11.26 -3.90
N THR A 90 9.46 10.06 -4.17
CA THR A 90 10.27 8.84 -4.38
C THR A 90 11.13 8.92 -5.64
N ASN A 91 10.55 9.38 -6.75
CA ASN A 91 11.19 9.43 -8.06
C ASN A 91 11.88 10.76 -8.38
N TYR A 92 11.94 11.71 -7.43
CA TYR A 92 12.37 13.08 -7.71
C TYR A 92 13.80 13.16 -8.23
N GLN A 93 14.76 12.53 -7.54
CA GLN A 93 16.16 12.57 -7.94
C GLN A 93 16.39 11.90 -9.30
N VAL A 94 15.72 10.78 -9.56
CA VAL A 94 15.83 10.07 -10.85
C VAL A 94 15.29 10.90 -11.99
N ASN A 95 14.15 11.57 -11.79
CA ASN A 95 13.62 12.51 -12.77
C ASN A 95 14.58 13.67 -13.04
N GLN A 96 15.32 14.16 -12.03
CA GLN A 96 16.38 15.15 -12.25
C GLN A 96 17.53 14.61 -13.09
N ILE A 97 18.03 13.40 -12.77
CA ILE A 97 19.12 12.75 -13.50
C ILE A 97 18.73 12.48 -14.96
N LEU A 98 17.51 11.98 -15.20
CA LEU A 98 16.99 11.71 -16.54
C LEU A 98 16.89 13.00 -17.39
N ARG A 99 16.40 14.09 -16.79
CA ARG A 99 16.37 15.40 -17.45
C ARG A 99 17.78 15.87 -17.81
N GLU A 100 18.72 15.75 -16.88
CA GLU A 100 20.11 16.13 -17.11
C GLU A 100 20.77 15.28 -18.21
N MET A 101 20.55 13.97 -18.22
CA MET A 101 21.03 13.09 -19.30
C MET A 101 20.50 13.52 -20.66
N ALA A 102 19.22 13.87 -20.74
CA ALA A 102 18.58 14.33 -21.97
C ALA A 102 19.13 15.68 -22.44
N GLU A 103 19.32 16.64 -21.53
CA GLU A 103 19.92 17.96 -21.83
C GLU A 103 21.36 17.84 -22.34
N LEU A 104 22.14 16.93 -21.75
CA LEU A 104 23.51 16.63 -22.17
C LEU A 104 23.59 15.76 -23.44
N GLN A 105 22.44 15.39 -24.02
CA GLN A 105 22.32 14.50 -25.19
C GLN A 105 23.13 13.21 -25.03
N LYS A 106 23.13 12.65 -23.81
CA LYS A 106 23.87 11.45 -23.50
C LYS A 106 23.17 10.24 -24.11
N GLY A 107 23.96 9.35 -24.72
CA GLY A 107 23.48 8.02 -25.08
C GLY A 107 23.23 7.15 -23.83
N PRO A 108 22.90 5.85 -24.03
CA PRO A 108 22.67 4.92 -22.94
C PRO A 108 23.82 4.88 -21.92
N LEU A 109 23.49 4.58 -20.66
CA LEU A 109 24.49 4.40 -19.60
C LEU A 109 25.54 3.35 -20.01
N LYS A 110 26.81 3.62 -19.70
CA LYS A 110 27.92 2.86 -20.28
C LYS A 110 28.11 1.45 -19.70
N ASN A 111 27.64 1.20 -18.48
CA ASN A 111 27.84 -0.09 -17.81
C ASN A 111 26.49 -0.70 -17.40
N ASP A 112 26.48 -2.03 -17.24
CA ASP A 112 25.26 -2.78 -16.97
C ASP A 112 24.72 -2.59 -15.56
N LEU A 113 25.58 -2.29 -14.59
CA LEU A 113 25.15 -1.98 -13.22
C LEU A 113 24.32 -0.69 -13.19
N SER A 114 24.78 0.36 -13.88
CA SER A 114 24.07 1.62 -13.99
C SER A 114 22.76 1.49 -14.76
N LYS A 115 22.69 0.60 -15.77
CA LYS A 115 21.43 0.30 -16.48
C LYS A 115 20.43 -0.40 -15.57
N ARG A 116 20.85 -1.45 -14.86
CA ARG A 116 19.99 -2.15 -13.90
C ARG A 116 19.50 -1.21 -12.82
N LEU A 117 20.40 -0.40 -12.26
CA LEU A 117 20.04 0.59 -11.26
C LEU A 117 19.02 1.60 -11.82
N LEU A 118 19.21 2.09 -13.04
CA LEU A 118 18.23 2.98 -13.65
C LEU A 118 16.87 2.28 -13.86
N ASP A 119 16.87 1.04 -14.36
CA ASP A 119 15.66 0.24 -14.56
C ASP A 119 14.92 0.02 -13.22
N ASP A 120 15.63 -0.39 -12.17
CA ASP A 120 15.07 -0.63 -10.83
C ASP A 120 14.37 0.63 -10.29
N ILE A 121 14.97 1.81 -10.48
CA ILE A 121 14.38 3.05 -9.96
C ILE A 121 13.28 3.60 -10.89
N GLN A 122 13.37 3.36 -12.19
CA GLN A 122 12.29 3.69 -13.13
C GLN A 122 11.05 2.82 -12.92
N ASN A 123 11.22 1.64 -12.32
CA ASN A 123 10.14 0.72 -11.96
C ASN A 123 9.63 0.93 -10.52
N GLN A 124 10.05 1.99 -9.81
CA GLN A 124 9.38 2.38 -8.56
C GLN A 124 8.01 2.99 -8.88
N PHE A 125 6.97 2.46 -8.25
CA PHE A 125 5.59 2.82 -8.56
C PHE A 125 4.95 3.69 -7.49
N GLU A 126 5.42 3.58 -6.24
CA GLU A 126 5.11 4.53 -5.19
C GLU A 126 5.56 5.93 -5.63
N LEU A 127 4.68 6.92 -5.53
CA LEU A 127 4.97 8.31 -5.90
C LEU A 127 5.44 9.12 -4.70
N TYR A 128 4.88 8.81 -3.53
CA TYR A 128 5.22 9.45 -2.27
C TYR A 128 5.22 8.44 -1.14
N GLU A 129 6.08 8.69 -0.16
CA GLU A 129 6.15 7.94 1.10
C GLU A 129 6.06 8.93 2.26
N ILE A 130 5.36 8.55 3.33
CA ILE A 130 5.29 9.29 4.59
C ILE A 130 5.64 8.30 5.70
N GLU A 131 6.80 8.46 6.31
CA GLU A 131 7.38 7.49 7.23
C GLU A 131 7.82 8.18 8.53
N ASP A 132 7.37 7.65 9.68
CA ASP A 132 7.92 7.93 11.01
C ASP A 132 7.89 6.67 11.90
N GLU A 133 8.09 6.80 13.21
CA GLU A 133 8.07 5.65 14.13
C GLU A 133 6.71 4.93 14.24
N GLU A 134 5.61 5.61 13.86
CA GLU A 134 4.22 5.14 14.03
C GLU A 134 3.49 4.93 12.70
N ILE A 135 3.99 5.48 11.58
CA ILE A 135 3.29 5.55 10.29
C ILE A 135 4.26 5.21 9.13
N ASP A 136 3.87 4.33 8.20
CA ASP A 136 4.50 4.04 6.89
C ASP A 136 3.43 4.08 5.78
N ILE A 137 3.08 5.27 5.29
CA ILE A 137 2.09 5.46 4.21
C ILE A 137 2.77 5.54 2.87
N ARG A 138 2.26 4.79 1.90
CA ARG A 138 2.72 4.83 0.50
C ARG A 138 1.59 5.26 -0.42
N ILE A 139 1.84 6.29 -1.22
CA ILE A 139 0.85 6.88 -2.12
C ILE A 139 1.21 6.55 -3.56
N PHE A 140 0.28 5.90 -4.25
CA PHE A 140 0.38 5.51 -5.65
C PHE A 140 -0.47 6.46 -6.50
N ARG A 141 -0.63 6.16 -7.79
CA ARG A 141 -1.40 7.02 -8.69
C ARG A 141 -2.88 7.11 -8.33
N GLU A 142 -3.48 5.99 -7.93
CA GLU A 142 -4.90 5.91 -7.54
C GLU A 142 -5.16 5.19 -6.21
N ASN A 143 -4.11 4.62 -5.59
CA ASN A 143 -4.20 3.79 -4.39
C ASN A 143 -3.29 4.33 -3.29
N VAL A 144 -3.59 3.98 -2.04
CA VAL A 144 -2.79 4.36 -0.86
C VAL A 144 -2.65 3.14 0.06
N ASP A 145 -1.43 2.83 0.50
CA ASP A 145 -1.22 1.98 1.67
C ASP A 145 -1.57 2.79 2.91
N LEU A 146 -2.63 2.42 3.63
CA LEU A 146 -3.15 3.21 4.74
C LEU A 146 -2.43 2.94 6.07
N ASP A 147 -1.61 1.88 6.15
CA ASP A 147 -0.83 1.49 7.33
C ASP A 147 -1.58 1.69 8.67
N VAL A 148 -2.79 1.12 8.76
CA VAL A 148 -3.56 1.18 10.00
C VAL A 148 -3.02 0.10 10.92
N ASN A 149 -2.06 0.50 11.77
CA ASN A 149 -1.36 -0.39 12.68
C ASN A 149 -2.32 -1.20 13.58
N GLU A 150 -2.43 -2.48 13.29
CA GLU A 150 -3.01 -3.47 14.18
C GLU A 150 -2.14 -4.73 14.20
N ILE A 151 -1.57 -5.02 15.37
CA ILE A 151 -0.68 -6.16 15.55
C ILE A 151 -1.50 -7.44 15.67
N GLY A 152 -1.50 -8.28 14.64
CA GLY A 152 -2.05 -9.62 14.76
C GLY A 152 -2.19 -10.38 13.45
N ARG A 153 -1.79 -11.66 13.48
CA ARG A 153 -1.93 -12.57 12.34
C ARG A 153 -3.32 -12.57 11.75
N TRP A 154 -3.40 -12.65 10.42
CA TRP A 154 -4.65 -12.63 9.66
C TRP A 154 -5.72 -13.62 10.16
N TYR A 155 -5.34 -14.81 10.65
CA TYR A 155 -6.33 -15.78 11.15
C TYR A 155 -7.18 -15.24 12.31
N LYS A 156 -6.64 -14.34 13.14
CA LYS A 156 -7.40 -13.70 14.23
C LYS A 156 -8.43 -12.72 13.65
N PHE A 157 -8.03 -11.95 12.65
CA PHE A 157 -8.92 -11.08 11.90
C PHE A 157 -10.01 -11.87 11.19
N GLY A 158 -9.64 -12.90 10.44
CA GLY A 158 -10.58 -13.79 9.74
C GLY A 158 -11.65 -14.36 10.67
N ASN A 159 -11.26 -14.81 11.87
CA ASN A 159 -12.19 -15.34 12.88
C ASN A 159 -13.13 -14.27 13.47
N ALA A 160 -12.68 -13.02 13.58
CA ALA A 160 -13.50 -11.95 14.14
C ALA A 160 -14.74 -11.68 13.27
N PHE A 161 -14.67 -11.94 11.96
CA PHE A 161 -15.77 -11.73 11.02
C PHE A 161 -16.88 -12.79 11.07
N TYR A 162 -16.71 -13.88 11.84
CA TYR A 162 -17.73 -14.93 11.92
C TYR A 162 -18.96 -14.45 12.68
N PRO A 163 -20.17 -14.96 12.33
CA PRO A 163 -21.39 -14.62 13.02
C PRO A 163 -21.28 -14.87 14.53
N LYS A 164 -21.74 -13.89 15.32
CA LYS A 164 -21.71 -13.92 16.80
C LYS A 164 -20.31 -13.95 17.43
N SER A 165 -19.28 -13.52 16.70
CA SER A 165 -17.97 -13.26 17.29
C SER A 165 -18.07 -12.29 18.48
N PRO A 166 -17.36 -12.53 19.60
CA PRO A 166 -17.27 -11.57 20.69
C PRO A 166 -16.52 -10.28 20.28
N ASP A 167 -15.76 -10.32 19.17
CA ASP A 167 -14.86 -9.23 18.75
C ASP A 167 -15.57 -8.14 17.93
N ARG A 168 -16.90 -8.09 17.92
CA ARG A 168 -17.68 -7.13 17.09
C ARG A 168 -17.38 -5.67 17.43
N GLU A 169 -17.20 -5.35 18.71
CA GLU A 169 -16.87 -3.98 19.14
C GLU A 169 -15.47 -3.58 18.65
N TRP A 170 -14.50 -4.48 18.78
CA TRP A 170 -13.16 -4.27 18.24
C TRP A 170 -13.18 -4.11 16.72
N LEU A 171 -13.92 -4.96 15.98
CA LEU A 171 -14.07 -4.83 14.52
C LEU A 171 -14.67 -3.51 14.10
N LEU A 172 -15.64 -2.99 14.86
CA LEU A 172 -16.22 -1.68 14.60
C LEU A 172 -15.17 -0.58 14.78
N ASN A 173 -14.43 -0.60 15.89
CA ASN A 173 -13.37 0.37 16.15
C ASN A 173 -12.27 0.31 15.10
N PHE A 174 -11.86 -0.90 14.70
CA PHE A 174 -10.89 -1.11 13.63
C PHE A 174 -11.37 -0.54 12.30
N ARG A 175 -12.63 -0.83 11.92
CA ARG A 175 -13.26 -0.27 10.73
C ARG A 175 -13.28 1.27 10.76
N MET A 176 -13.56 1.86 11.92
CA MET A 176 -13.57 3.32 12.06
C MET A 176 -12.18 3.93 11.91
N LYS A 177 -11.11 3.31 12.42
CA LYS A 177 -9.73 3.75 12.17
C LYS A 177 -9.39 3.73 10.68
N ILE A 178 -9.75 2.65 9.99
CA ILE A 178 -9.58 2.55 8.53
C ILE A 178 -10.36 3.64 7.81
N TYR A 179 -11.61 3.87 8.20
CA TYR A 179 -12.43 4.92 7.62
C TYR A 179 -11.80 6.30 7.80
N GLU A 180 -11.39 6.65 9.02
CA GLU A 180 -10.74 7.92 9.33
C GLU A 180 -9.47 8.14 8.47
N GLN A 181 -8.61 7.12 8.39
CA GLN A 181 -7.40 7.16 7.58
C GLN A 181 -7.70 7.24 6.08
N ALA A 182 -8.64 6.43 5.58
CA ALA A 182 -9.06 6.45 4.19
C ALA A 182 -9.61 7.83 3.79
N MET A 183 -10.45 8.43 4.63
CA MET A 183 -10.99 9.79 4.39
C MET A 183 -9.90 10.85 4.44
N MET A 184 -8.91 10.70 5.34
CA MET A 184 -7.75 11.59 5.44
C MET A 184 -6.97 11.63 4.12
N PHE A 185 -6.85 10.51 3.40
CA PHE A 185 -6.24 10.46 2.07
C PHE A 185 -7.25 10.58 0.92
N GLY A 186 -8.55 10.79 1.21
CA GLY A 186 -9.60 10.98 0.20
C GLY A 186 -9.98 9.71 -0.57
N CYS A 187 -9.58 8.54 -0.08
CA CYS A 187 -9.97 7.23 -0.61
C CYS A 187 -11.48 7.02 -0.47
N LYS A 188 -12.09 6.29 -1.40
CA LYS A 188 -13.54 6.03 -1.40
C LYS A 188 -13.91 4.61 -1.05
N GLU A 189 -12.96 3.70 -1.22
CA GLU A 189 -13.13 2.28 -1.03
C GLU A 189 -11.83 1.73 -0.43
N VAL A 190 -11.90 0.60 0.28
CA VAL A 190 -10.73 -0.06 0.85
C VAL A 190 -10.79 -1.57 0.57
N ILE A 191 -9.64 -2.15 0.25
CA ILE A 191 -9.38 -3.59 0.26
C ILE A 191 -8.52 -3.90 1.49
N ILE A 192 -8.92 -4.91 2.26
CA ILE A 192 -8.20 -5.39 3.44
C ILE A 192 -7.85 -6.86 3.19
N CYS A 193 -6.57 -7.19 3.27
CA CYS A 193 -6.04 -8.53 3.05
C CYS A 193 -4.75 -8.76 3.86
N ALA A 194 -4.21 -9.98 3.81
CA ALA A 194 -2.93 -10.28 4.45
C ALA A 194 -1.76 -9.81 3.58
N ASP A 195 -0.67 -9.41 4.23
CA ASP A 195 0.61 -9.06 3.60
C ASP A 195 1.38 -10.29 3.05
N GLN A 196 0.99 -11.50 3.47
CA GLN A 196 1.58 -12.75 3.00
C GLN A 196 0.53 -13.77 2.60
N GLY A 197 0.98 -14.77 1.86
CA GLY A 197 0.10 -15.72 1.19
C GLY A 197 -0.30 -15.18 -0.20
N PRO A 198 -1.32 -15.76 -0.83
CA PRO A 198 -1.65 -15.40 -2.22
C PRO A 198 -2.04 -13.93 -2.40
N THR A 199 -2.50 -13.26 -1.34
CA THR A 199 -2.89 -11.85 -1.37
C THR A 199 -1.70 -10.89 -1.42
N MET A 200 -0.45 -11.35 -1.22
CA MET A 200 0.76 -10.54 -1.40
C MET A 200 0.82 -9.94 -2.82
N GLU A 201 0.44 -10.73 -3.82
CA GLU A 201 0.36 -10.29 -5.21
C GLU A 201 -0.62 -9.12 -5.41
N ILE A 202 -1.61 -8.91 -4.52
CA ILE A 202 -2.49 -7.73 -4.59
C ILE A 202 -1.72 -6.48 -4.18
N TYR A 203 -0.88 -6.59 -3.14
CA TYR A 203 -0.05 -5.50 -2.67
C TYR A 203 1.03 -5.11 -3.69
N ASP A 204 1.66 -6.11 -4.33
CA ASP A 204 2.69 -5.91 -5.35
C ASP A 204 2.18 -5.18 -6.61
N HIS A 205 0.85 -5.16 -6.82
CA HIS A 205 0.21 -4.49 -7.96
C HIS A 205 -0.53 -3.20 -7.56
N MET A 206 -0.10 -2.53 -6.49
CA MET A 206 -0.68 -1.25 -6.07
C MET A 206 -0.45 -0.09 -7.06
N ASP A 207 0.37 -0.29 -8.09
CA ASP A 207 0.55 0.61 -9.23
C ASP A 207 -0.62 0.59 -10.24
N TYR A 208 -1.44 -0.46 -10.22
CA TYR A 208 -2.65 -0.55 -11.04
C TYR A 208 -3.62 0.59 -10.75
N SER A 209 -4.42 1.00 -11.75
CA SER A 209 -5.58 1.87 -11.47
C SER A 209 -6.50 1.19 -10.45
N ALA A 210 -7.27 1.98 -9.70
CA ALA A 210 -8.11 1.44 -8.64
C ALA A 210 -9.14 0.40 -9.16
N GLU A 211 -9.66 0.60 -10.37
CA GLU A 211 -10.57 -0.37 -11.01
C GLU A 211 -9.83 -1.63 -11.48
N GLN A 212 -8.61 -1.51 -11.99
CA GLN A 212 -7.79 -2.67 -12.37
C GLN A 212 -7.42 -3.50 -11.15
N LEU A 213 -6.94 -2.87 -10.08
CA LEU A 213 -6.60 -3.55 -8.83
C LEU A 213 -7.83 -4.25 -8.25
N LYS A 214 -8.97 -3.56 -8.21
CA LYS A 214 -10.24 -4.16 -7.80
C LYS A 214 -10.62 -5.35 -8.68
N GLN A 215 -10.55 -5.22 -10.00
CA GLN A 215 -10.86 -6.32 -10.92
C GLN A 215 -9.92 -7.51 -10.69
N TYR A 216 -8.62 -7.27 -10.56
CA TYR A 216 -7.59 -8.26 -10.27
C TYR A 216 -7.87 -8.99 -8.95
N THR A 217 -8.18 -8.24 -7.91
CA THR A 217 -8.59 -8.76 -6.61
C THR A 217 -9.87 -9.57 -6.70
N PHE A 218 -10.91 -9.15 -7.42
CA PHE A 218 -12.19 -9.88 -7.40
C PHE A 218 -12.30 -11.00 -8.44
N SER A 219 -11.45 -11.03 -9.48
CA SER A 219 -11.38 -12.12 -10.45
C SER A 219 -10.64 -13.36 -9.94
N ASN A 220 -9.87 -13.22 -8.85
CA ASN A 220 -8.90 -14.21 -8.36
C ASN A 220 -7.66 -14.38 -9.25
N GLN A 221 -7.37 -13.42 -10.12
CA GLN A 221 -6.21 -13.51 -11.03
C GLN A 221 -4.88 -13.67 -10.27
N TYR A 222 -4.77 -13.09 -9.08
CA TYR A 222 -3.59 -13.20 -8.22
C TYR A 222 -3.20 -14.63 -7.83
N TYR A 223 -4.11 -15.60 -7.84
CA TYR A 223 -3.73 -17.00 -7.63
C TYR A 223 -2.92 -17.57 -8.80
N GLU A 224 -3.21 -17.12 -10.03
CA GLU A 224 -2.52 -17.59 -11.23
C GLU A 224 -1.13 -16.94 -11.35
N ASP A 225 -1.01 -15.72 -10.84
CA ASP A 225 0.23 -14.94 -10.88
C ASP A 225 1.18 -15.34 -9.72
N SER A 226 0.63 -15.93 -8.64
CA SER A 226 1.38 -16.52 -7.52
C SER A 226 2.22 -17.73 -7.96
N ASN A 227 3.48 -17.50 -8.34
CA ASN A 227 4.38 -18.54 -8.88
C ASN A 227 4.82 -19.64 -7.89
N TRP A 228 4.50 -19.48 -6.61
CA TRP A 228 4.91 -20.35 -5.50
C TRP A 228 3.74 -21.17 -4.93
N LEU A 229 2.51 -20.92 -5.37
CA LEU A 229 1.33 -21.61 -4.87
C LEU A 229 1.21 -22.99 -5.52
N GLU A 230 1.23 -24.06 -4.72
CA GLU A 230 1.06 -25.41 -5.23
C GLU A 230 -0.38 -25.65 -5.72
N PRO A 231 -0.62 -26.47 -6.76
CA PRO A 231 -1.95 -26.64 -7.34
C PRO A 231 -3.04 -27.08 -6.36
N ASP A 232 -2.72 -27.89 -5.35
CA ASP A 232 -3.68 -28.32 -4.33
C ASP A 232 -3.97 -27.24 -3.29
N GLU A 233 -3.02 -26.33 -3.05
CA GLU A 233 -3.23 -25.13 -2.23
C GLU A 233 -4.09 -24.12 -2.99
N GLU A 234 -3.85 -23.90 -4.28
CA GLU A 234 -4.67 -23.06 -5.15
C GLU A 234 -6.13 -23.53 -5.18
N GLU A 235 -6.37 -24.83 -5.41
CA GLU A 235 -7.72 -25.41 -5.39
C GLU A 235 -8.38 -25.22 -4.02
N PHE A 236 -7.61 -25.36 -2.94
CA PHE A 236 -8.09 -25.13 -1.59
C PHE A 236 -8.55 -23.68 -1.41
N TRP A 237 -7.72 -22.69 -1.76
CA TRP A 237 -8.04 -21.27 -1.66
C TRP A 237 -9.29 -20.93 -2.47
N LYS A 238 -9.33 -21.31 -3.74
CA LYS A 238 -10.48 -21.09 -4.64
C LYS A 238 -11.79 -21.69 -4.09
N SER A 239 -11.71 -22.76 -3.30
CA SER A 239 -12.88 -23.46 -2.77
C SER A 239 -13.36 -22.96 -1.40
N HIS A 240 -12.48 -22.37 -0.59
CA HIS A 240 -12.75 -22.09 0.82
C HIS A 240 -12.62 -20.60 1.19
N ALA A 241 -11.84 -19.85 0.42
CA ALA A 241 -11.61 -18.43 0.66
C ALA A 241 -12.84 -17.60 0.28
N ARG A 242 -13.21 -16.66 1.16
CA ARG A 242 -14.36 -15.79 1.01
C ARG A 242 -13.90 -14.34 0.96
N LYS A 243 -14.45 -13.62 -0.01
CA LYS A 243 -14.40 -12.17 -0.12
C LYS A 243 -15.71 -11.62 0.39
N ILE A 244 -15.65 -10.70 1.34
CA ILE A 244 -16.83 -10.15 2.01
C ILE A 244 -16.86 -8.64 1.94
N LYS A 245 -18.06 -8.06 2.09
CA LYS A 245 -18.19 -6.65 2.43
C LYS A 245 -18.10 -6.48 3.94
N PHE A 246 -17.38 -5.47 4.41
CA PHE A 246 -17.23 -5.21 5.84
C PHE A 246 -18.59 -4.96 6.49
N SER A 247 -19.44 -4.13 5.87
CA SER A 247 -20.79 -3.81 6.38
C SER A 247 -21.69 -5.04 6.58
N SER A 248 -21.54 -6.09 5.75
CA SER A 248 -22.32 -7.34 5.88
C SER A 248 -22.08 -8.07 7.21
N VAL A 249 -20.94 -7.84 7.87
CA VAL A 249 -20.64 -8.37 9.21
C VAL A 249 -21.62 -7.79 10.23
N PHE A 250 -21.93 -6.49 10.11
CA PHE A 250 -22.79 -5.79 11.06
C PHE A 250 -24.27 -6.04 10.79
N ASN A 251 -24.64 -6.24 9.52
CA ASN A 251 -26.00 -6.51 9.08
C ASN A 251 -26.44 -7.98 9.28
N ASN A 252 -25.56 -8.85 9.79
CA ASN A 252 -25.79 -10.29 9.94
C ASN A 252 -26.16 -10.99 8.62
N GLU A 253 -25.59 -10.52 7.51
CA GLU A 253 -25.83 -11.05 6.16
C GLU A 253 -24.90 -12.22 5.83
N LEU A 254 -23.85 -12.43 6.63
CA LEU A 254 -22.84 -13.45 6.39
C LEU A 254 -23.28 -14.82 6.93
N GLN A 255 -23.13 -15.83 6.08
CA GLN A 255 -23.24 -17.25 6.44
C GLN A 255 -21.98 -17.95 5.96
N PHE A 256 -21.27 -18.59 6.89
CA PHE A 256 -20.05 -19.35 6.61
C PHE A 256 -20.28 -20.83 6.88
N LYS A 257 -19.72 -21.67 6.01
CA LYS A 257 -19.52 -23.10 6.29
C LYS A 257 -18.35 -23.28 7.25
N GLU A 258 -18.25 -24.45 7.88
CA GLU A 258 -17.20 -24.75 8.86
C GLU A 258 -15.79 -24.66 8.25
N GLU A 259 -15.68 -24.97 6.97
CA GLU A 259 -14.44 -24.98 6.21
C GLU A 259 -14.08 -23.66 5.50
N GLU A 260 -14.98 -22.68 5.49
CA GLU A 260 -14.75 -21.39 4.81
C GLU A 260 -13.96 -20.43 5.68
N LEU A 261 -13.19 -19.54 5.06
CA LEU A 261 -12.40 -18.50 5.71
C LEU A 261 -12.54 -17.14 5.03
N VAL A 262 -12.36 -16.05 5.77
CA VAL A 262 -12.27 -14.70 5.19
C VAL A 262 -10.85 -14.46 4.70
N GLU A 263 -10.73 -14.13 3.42
CA GLU A 263 -9.45 -13.81 2.78
C GLU A 263 -9.35 -12.32 2.45
N ILE A 264 -10.45 -11.74 1.97
CA ILE A 264 -10.49 -10.33 1.55
C ILE A 264 -11.73 -9.68 2.16
N VAL A 265 -11.53 -8.51 2.74
CA VAL A 265 -12.62 -7.65 3.19
C VAL A 265 -12.59 -6.38 2.36
N TYR A 266 -13.75 -6.03 1.81
CA TYR A 266 -13.93 -4.81 1.04
C TYR A 266 -14.90 -3.88 1.74
N ASP A 267 -14.61 -2.59 1.69
CA ASP A 267 -15.48 -1.56 2.24
C ASP A 267 -15.62 -0.39 1.27
N ASP A 268 -16.84 0.13 1.14
CA ASP A 268 -17.13 1.36 0.39
C ASP A 268 -17.73 2.46 1.28
N PHE A 269 -17.81 2.21 2.59
CA PHE A 269 -18.25 3.12 3.65
C PHE A 269 -19.62 3.77 3.43
N LYS A 270 -20.42 3.28 2.48
CA LYS A 270 -21.71 3.89 2.15
C LYS A 270 -22.73 3.80 3.28
N ASP A 271 -22.57 2.83 4.16
CA ASP A 271 -23.41 2.65 5.35
C ASP A 271 -22.98 3.48 6.57
N LEU A 272 -21.83 4.18 6.49
CA LEU A 272 -21.35 5.06 7.56
C LEU A 272 -21.78 6.53 7.38
N ASN A 273 -22.41 6.87 6.25
CA ASN A 273 -22.82 8.23 5.87
C ASN A 273 -24.34 8.43 5.93
#